data_AF-A0A851MCT4-F1
#
_entry.id   AF-A0A851MCT4-F1
#
_cell.length_a   1.000
_cell.length_b   1.000
_cell.length_c   1.000
_cell.angle_alpha   90.00
_cell.angle_beta   90.00
_cell.angle_gamma   90.00
#
_symmetry.space_group_name_H-M   'P 1'
#
loop_
_entity.id
_entity.type
_entity.pdbx_description
1 polymer ?
#
loop_
_entity_poly.entity_id
_entity_poly.type
_entity_poly.pdbx_seq_one_letter_code
_entity_poly.pdbx_strand_id
1 'polypeptide(L)'
;SVKEFLAKAKEDFLRKWESPPQNTAGLDDFERQKTLGTGSFGRVMMVKHKSTEQYYAMKILDKQKVVKLKQIEHTLNEKRILQAVNFPFLVKLEYSFKDNSNLYMVMEYVPGGEMFSHLRRIGR
;
A
#
# COMPACT_ATOMS: atom_id res chain seq x y z
N SER A 1 -5.43 3.23 29.80
CA SER A 1 -6.78 2.65 29.57
C SER A 1 -7.07 2.51 28.06
N VAL A 2 -8.11 1.76 27.66
CA VAL A 2 -8.54 1.70 26.23
C VAL A 2 -8.85 3.10 25.69
N LYS A 3 -9.43 3.96 26.52
CA LYS A 3 -9.77 5.35 26.15
C LYS A 3 -8.52 6.17 25.79
N GLU A 4 -7.46 6.07 26.58
CA GLU A 4 -6.18 6.74 26.28
C GLU A 4 -5.54 6.22 24.98
N PHE A 5 -5.58 4.89 24.76
CA PHE A 5 -5.06 4.30 23.52
C PHE A 5 -5.78 4.87 22.30
N LEU A 6 -7.12 4.91 22.33
CA LEU A 6 -7.92 5.45 21.22
C LEU A 6 -7.73 6.95 21.03
N ALA A 7 -7.58 7.72 22.12
CA ALA A 7 -7.30 9.16 22.04
C ALA A 7 -5.97 9.42 21.31
N LYS A 8 -4.90 8.73 21.72
CA LYS A 8 -3.59 8.83 21.07
C LYS A 8 -3.62 8.37 19.62
N ALA A 9 -4.27 7.24 19.33
CA ALA A 9 -4.40 6.74 17.96
C ALA A 9 -5.14 7.72 17.04
N LYS A 10 -6.19 8.38 17.56
CA LYS A 10 -6.93 9.42 16.83
C LYS A 10 -6.06 10.64 16.55
N GLU A 11 -5.30 11.11 17.53
CA GLU A 11 -4.38 12.25 17.38
C GLU A 11 -3.30 11.95 16.32
N ASP A 12 -2.66 10.79 16.42
CA ASP A 12 -1.64 10.35 15.46
C ASP A 12 -2.20 10.23 14.03
N PHE A 13 -3.43 9.71 13.89
CA PHE A 13 -4.13 9.63 12.61
C PHE A 13 -4.41 11.04 12.04
N LEU A 14 -5.00 11.93 12.82
CA LEU A 14 -5.37 13.28 12.37
C LEU A 14 -4.15 14.07 11.91
N ARG A 15 -3.04 14.02 12.65
CA ARG A 15 -1.78 14.66 12.27
C ARG A 15 -1.31 14.21 10.88
N LYS A 16 -1.31 12.90 10.62
CA LYS A 16 -0.90 12.34 9.32
C LYS A 16 -1.94 12.57 8.22
N TRP A 17 -3.21 12.66 8.57
CA TRP A 17 -4.32 12.90 7.65
C TRP A 17 -4.32 14.35 7.12
N GLU A 18 -4.01 15.31 7.98
CA GLU A 18 -3.95 16.74 7.66
C GLU A 18 -2.67 17.11 6.89
N SER A 19 -1.54 16.50 7.26
CA SER A 19 -0.23 16.73 6.63
C SER A 19 0.34 15.45 6.01
N PRO A 20 -0.21 15.00 4.87
CA PRO A 20 0.15 13.72 4.28
C PRO A 20 1.53 13.76 3.60
N PRO A 21 2.43 12.79 3.89
CA PRO A 21 3.69 12.69 3.17
C PRO A 21 3.45 12.39 1.68
N GLN A 22 4.28 12.96 0.82
CA GLN A 22 4.21 12.75 -0.63
C GLN A 22 5.61 12.51 -1.19
N ASN A 23 5.68 11.66 -2.20
CA ASN A 23 6.90 11.39 -2.96
C ASN A 23 8.09 10.97 -2.07
N THR A 24 7.87 9.91 -1.30
CA THR A 24 8.83 9.47 -0.26
C THR A 24 9.91 8.51 -0.77
N ALA A 25 9.86 8.13 -2.06
CA ALA A 25 10.85 7.30 -2.75
C ALA A 25 10.73 7.48 -4.27
N GLY A 26 11.63 6.86 -5.03
CA GLY A 26 11.55 6.71 -6.48
C GLY A 26 11.48 5.24 -6.91
N LEU A 27 11.09 4.98 -8.16
CA LEU A 27 11.02 3.60 -8.69
C LEU A 27 12.41 2.93 -8.72
N ASP A 28 13.45 3.71 -8.98
CA ASP A 28 14.83 3.23 -9.10
C ASP A 28 15.44 2.78 -7.76
N ASP A 29 14.81 3.11 -6.63
CA ASP A 29 15.21 2.62 -5.30
C ASP A 29 14.87 1.14 -5.10
N PHE A 30 14.04 0.57 -5.98
CA PHE A 30 13.51 -0.78 -5.84
C PHE A 30 13.89 -1.69 -7.01
N GLU A 31 14.30 -2.91 -6.69
CA GLU A 31 14.44 -4.00 -7.64
C GLU A 31 13.15 -4.80 -7.72
N ARG A 32 12.58 -4.94 -8.92
CA ARG A 32 11.34 -5.69 -9.15
C ARG A 32 11.62 -7.19 -9.18
N GLN A 33 10.83 -7.93 -8.42
CA GLN A 33 10.91 -9.39 -8.35
C GLN A 33 9.69 -10.01 -9.04
N LYS A 34 8.87 -10.77 -8.30
CA LYS A 34 7.69 -11.48 -8.82
C LYS A 34 6.40 -10.66 -8.72
N THR A 35 5.43 -10.93 -9.59
CA THR A 35 4.05 -10.46 -9.41
C THR A 35 3.38 -11.27 -8.30
N LEU A 36 2.73 -10.60 -7.35
CA LEU A 36 1.96 -11.21 -6.27
C LEU A 36 0.46 -11.30 -6.61
N GLY A 37 -0.06 -10.31 -7.35
CA GLY A 37 -1.45 -10.28 -7.78
C GLY A 37 -1.71 -9.25 -8.86
N THR A 38 -2.83 -9.40 -9.57
CA THR A 38 -3.25 -8.50 -10.65
C THR A 38 -4.71 -8.11 -10.45
N GLY A 39 -5.01 -6.82 -10.61
CA GLY A 39 -6.37 -6.28 -10.54
C GLY A 39 -6.73 -5.50 -11.82
N SER A 40 -7.95 -4.97 -11.87
CA SER A 40 -8.50 -4.34 -13.08
C SER A 40 -7.73 -3.10 -13.57
N PHE A 41 -7.09 -2.36 -12.66
CA PHE A 41 -6.39 -1.10 -12.95
C PHE A 41 -4.93 -1.09 -12.48
N GLY A 42 -4.38 -2.24 -12.10
CA GLY A 42 -3.04 -2.31 -11.57
C GLY A 42 -2.59 -3.71 -11.21
N ARG A 43 -1.42 -3.79 -10.57
CA ARG A 43 -0.84 -5.04 -10.09
C ARG A 43 -0.07 -4.83 -8.80
N VAL A 44 0.14 -5.90 -8.06
CA VAL A 44 1.02 -5.91 -6.89
C VAL A 44 2.23 -6.74 -7.22
N MET A 45 3.42 -6.19 -7.01
CA MET A 45 4.70 -6.87 -7.21
C MET A 45 5.47 -6.94 -5.90
N MET A 46 6.15 -8.05 -5.67
CA MET A 46 7.21 -8.11 -4.68
C MET A 46 8.39 -7.31 -5.22
N VAL A 47 8.92 -6.43 -4.38
CA VAL A 47 10.09 -5.61 -4.71
C VAL A 47 11.08 -5.69 -3.56
N LYS A 48 12.35 -5.45 -3.85
CA LYS A 48 13.41 -5.36 -2.86
C LYS A 48 13.98 -3.95 -2.88
N HIS A 49 14.03 -3.27 -1.76
CA HIS A 49 14.64 -1.95 -1.68
C HIS A 49 16.16 -2.10 -1.68
N LYS A 50 16.85 -1.44 -2.61
CA LYS A 50 18.25 -1.72 -2.93
C LYS A 50 19.24 -1.39 -1.82
N SER A 51 18.93 -0.39 -0.98
CA SER A 51 19.85 0.04 0.08
C SER A 51 19.62 -0.69 1.42
N THR A 52 18.38 -1.01 1.73
CA THR A 52 18.03 -1.71 2.98
C THR A 52 17.90 -3.22 2.82
N GLU A 53 17.92 -3.72 1.57
CA GLU A 53 17.74 -5.12 1.21
C GLU A 53 16.38 -5.71 1.66
N GLN A 54 15.46 -4.86 2.11
CA GLN A 54 14.16 -5.24 2.64
C GLN A 54 13.15 -5.50 1.52
N TYR A 55 12.33 -6.54 1.69
CA TYR A 55 11.26 -6.87 0.76
C TYR A 55 9.96 -6.13 1.10
N TYR A 56 9.27 -5.68 0.05
CA TYR A 56 8.00 -4.96 0.10
C TYR A 56 7.02 -5.47 -0.96
N ALA A 57 5.74 -5.14 -0.78
CA ALA A 57 4.70 -5.29 -1.79
C ALA A 57 4.40 -3.92 -2.42
N MET A 58 4.80 -3.73 -3.69
CA MET A 58 4.54 -2.52 -4.46
C MET A 58 3.27 -2.69 -5.28
N LYS A 59 2.22 -1.94 -4.91
CA LYS A 59 1.01 -1.77 -5.71
C LYS A 59 1.24 -0.67 -6.75
N ILE A 60 1.12 -1.05 -8.03
CA ILE A 60 1.33 -0.20 -9.20
C ILE A 60 -0.01 0.01 -9.87
N LEU A 61 -0.46 1.26 -9.99
CA LEU A 61 -1.75 1.62 -10.58
C LEU A 61 -1.54 2.49 -11.83
N ASP A 62 -2.13 2.09 -12.95
CA ASP A 62 -2.08 2.83 -14.20
C ASP A 62 -3.03 4.04 -14.14
N LYS A 63 -2.50 5.26 -14.28
CA LYS A 63 -3.29 6.48 -14.15
C LYS A 63 -4.41 6.58 -15.20
N GLN A 64 -4.15 6.16 -16.44
CA GLN A 64 -5.17 6.20 -17.48
C GLN A 64 -6.30 5.21 -17.19
N LYS A 65 -5.98 4.00 -16.71
CA LYS A 65 -7.00 3.02 -16.31
C LYS A 65 -7.81 3.48 -15.10
N VAL A 66 -7.17 4.09 -14.11
CA VAL A 66 -7.85 4.67 -12.94
C VAL A 66 -8.87 5.72 -13.38
N VAL A 67 -8.50 6.62 -14.29
CA VAL A 67 -9.43 7.62 -14.85
C VAL A 67 -10.57 6.96 -15.63
N LYS A 68 -10.24 6.04 -16.55
CA LYS A 68 -11.22 5.34 -17.40
C LYS A 68 -12.27 4.59 -16.59
N LEU A 69 -11.87 3.99 -15.47
CA LEU A 69 -12.75 3.23 -14.57
C LEU A 69 -13.36 4.07 -13.44
N LYS A 70 -13.21 5.41 -13.49
CA LYS A 70 -13.75 6.37 -12.52
C LYS A 70 -13.31 6.07 -11.07
N GLN A 71 -12.07 5.61 -10.88
CA GLN A 71 -11.51 5.23 -9.57
C GLN A 71 -10.59 6.30 -8.96
N ILE A 72 -10.64 7.55 -9.44
CA ILE A 72 -9.74 8.62 -9.00
C ILE A 72 -9.87 8.87 -7.50
N GLU A 73 -11.10 9.13 -7.04
CA GLU A 73 -11.36 9.45 -5.63
C GLU A 73 -11.01 8.28 -4.71
N HIS A 74 -11.40 7.05 -5.08
CA HIS A 74 -11.06 5.85 -4.32
C HIS A 74 -9.55 5.66 -4.20
N THR A 75 -8.79 5.91 -5.27
CA THR A 75 -7.32 5.76 -5.26
C THR A 75 -6.67 6.82 -4.37
N LEU A 76 -7.15 8.07 -4.41
CA LEU A 76 -6.66 9.13 -3.53
C LEU A 76 -6.98 8.83 -2.06
N ASN A 77 -8.20 8.36 -1.78
CA ASN A 77 -8.62 7.97 -0.44
C ASN A 77 -7.83 6.77 0.08
N GLU A 78 -7.60 5.75 -0.74
CA GLU A 78 -6.79 4.57 -0.37
C GLU A 78 -5.40 5.01 0.10
N LYS A 79 -4.69 5.80 -0.71
CA LYS A 79 -3.38 6.35 -0.33
C LYS A 79 -3.47 7.16 0.95
N ARG A 80 -4.51 8.01 1.06
CA ARG A 80 -4.64 8.97 2.16
C ARG A 80 -4.94 8.31 3.50
N ILE A 81 -5.75 7.26 3.49
CA ILE A 81 -6.07 6.46 4.67
C ILE A 81 -4.85 5.63 5.06
N LEU A 82 -4.24 4.89 4.13
CA LEU A 82 -3.13 3.98 4.42
C LEU A 82 -1.90 4.68 5.01
N GLN A 83 -1.57 5.89 4.58
CA GLN A 83 -0.46 6.66 5.17
C GLN A 83 -0.76 7.18 6.58
N ALA A 84 -2.04 7.27 6.98
CA ALA A 84 -2.47 7.86 8.25
C ALA A 84 -2.78 6.82 9.33
N VAL A 85 -3.25 5.63 8.94
CA VAL A 85 -3.56 4.55 9.88
C VAL A 85 -2.30 3.84 10.38
N ASN A 86 -2.36 3.32 11.61
CA ASN A 86 -1.35 2.43 12.17
C ASN A 86 -2.02 1.48 13.15
N PHE A 87 -2.04 0.19 12.83
CA PHE A 87 -2.65 -0.82 13.68
C PHE A 87 -2.02 -2.20 13.42
N PRO A 88 -1.88 -3.08 14.44
CA PRO A 88 -1.16 -4.36 14.29
C PRO A 88 -1.66 -5.31 13.20
N PHE A 89 -2.93 -5.18 12.81
CA PHE A 89 -3.57 -6.04 11.79
C PHE A 89 -3.83 -5.32 10.46
N LEU A 90 -3.28 -4.12 10.29
CA LEU A 90 -3.31 -3.37 9.03
C LEU A 90 -1.91 -3.35 8.42
N VAL A 91 -1.81 -3.62 7.12
CA VAL A 91 -0.56 -3.46 6.40
C VAL A 91 -0.12 -1.99 6.42
N LYS A 92 1.16 -1.73 6.68
CA LYS A 92 1.68 -0.36 6.64
C LYS A 92 2.05 0.06 5.24
N LEU A 93 1.78 1.32 4.93
CA LEU A 93 2.31 2.02 3.77
C LEU A 93 3.64 2.67 4.16
N GLU A 94 4.73 2.17 3.59
CA GLU A 94 6.09 2.62 3.87
C GLU A 94 6.50 3.75 2.92
N TYR A 95 6.14 3.61 1.64
CA TYR A 95 6.44 4.63 0.63
C TYR A 95 5.28 4.88 -0.33
N SER A 96 5.18 6.10 -0.83
CA SER A 96 4.29 6.43 -1.95
C SER A 96 4.89 7.48 -2.88
N PHE A 97 4.77 7.23 -4.18
CA PHE A 97 5.28 8.10 -5.23
C PHE A 97 4.49 7.92 -6.52
N LYS A 98 4.79 8.73 -7.53
CA LYS A 98 4.15 8.68 -8.84
C LYS A 98 5.16 9.03 -9.92
N ASP A 99 4.94 8.52 -11.12
CA ASP A 99 5.66 8.96 -12.31
C ASP A 99 4.66 9.46 -13.37
N ASN A 100 5.10 9.57 -14.63
CA ASN A 100 4.27 10.03 -15.74
C ASN A 100 3.11 9.08 -16.07
N SER A 101 3.18 7.80 -15.74
CA SER A 101 2.22 6.77 -16.14
C SER A 101 1.47 6.15 -14.97
N ASN A 102 2.10 6.01 -13.80
CA ASN A 102 1.61 5.19 -12.70
C ASN A 102 1.64 5.91 -11.34
N LEU A 103 0.83 5.37 -10.42
CA LEU A 103 0.89 5.62 -8.99
C LEU A 103 1.48 4.40 -8.29
N TYR A 104 2.29 4.61 -7.27
CA TYR A 104 3.00 3.57 -6.54
C TYR A 104 2.71 3.68 -5.05
N MET A 105 2.30 2.55 -4.45
CA MET A 105 2.15 2.38 -3.01
C MET A 105 2.98 1.18 -2.59
N VAL A 106 4.00 1.41 -1.78
CA VAL A 106 4.94 0.38 -1.29
C VAL A 106 4.59 0.04 0.14
N MET A 107 4.15 -1.20 0.35
CA MET A 107 3.63 -1.68 1.62
C MET A 107 4.52 -2.80 2.18
N GLU A 108 4.38 -3.07 3.47
CA GLU A 108 4.96 -4.27 4.09
C GLU A 108 4.60 -5.54 3.31
N TYR A 109 5.61 -6.38 3.02
CA TYR A 109 5.36 -7.68 2.39
C TYR A 109 4.94 -8.71 3.43
N VAL A 110 3.74 -9.29 3.24
CA VAL A 110 3.24 -10.39 4.07
C VAL A 110 3.40 -11.71 3.31
N PRO A 111 4.36 -12.59 3.69
CA PRO A 111 4.68 -13.79 2.93
C PRO A 111 3.66 -14.92 3.08
N GLY A 112 2.70 -14.78 4.00
CA GLY A 112 1.71 -15.82 4.31
C GLY A 112 0.73 -16.12 3.17
N GLY A 113 0.61 -15.24 2.16
CA GLY A 113 -0.37 -15.40 1.08
C GLY A 113 -1.78 -14.97 1.50
N GLU A 114 -2.75 -15.24 0.63
CA GLU A 114 -4.14 -14.81 0.85
C GLU A 114 -4.92 -15.85 1.68
N MET A 115 -5.67 -15.38 2.68
CA MET A 115 -6.57 -16.22 3.47
C MET A 115 -7.52 -17.04 2.59
N PHE A 116 -8.02 -16.47 1.49
CA PHE A 116 -8.91 -17.15 0.55
C PHE A 116 -8.24 -18.37 -0.11
N SER A 117 -6.96 -18.28 -0.48
CA SER A 117 -6.21 -19.40 -1.04
C SER A 117 -6.07 -20.55 -0.03
N HIS A 118 -5.83 -20.23 1.24
CA HIS A 118 -5.81 -21.23 2.30
C HIS A 118 -7.16 -21.90 2.49
N LEU A 119 -8.24 -21.12 2.53
CA LEU A 119 -9.59 -21.64 2.69
C LEU A 119 -9.96 -22.60 1.55
N ARG A 120 -9.70 -22.20 0.30
CA ARG A 120 -9.93 -23.03 -0.90
C ARG A 120 -9.11 -24.32 -0.92
N ARG A 121 -7.89 -24.29 -0.38
CA ARG A 121 -7.03 -25.48 -0.30
C ARG A 121 -7.50 -26.48 0.77
N ILE A 122 -8.06 -25.99 1.88
CA ILE A 122 -8.43 -26.80 3.04
C ILE A 122 -9.83 -27.41 2.89
N GLY A 123 -10.78 -26.74 2.23
CA GLY A 123 -12.17 -27.20 2.13
C GLY A 123 -12.67 -27.26 0.69
N ARG A 124 -13.09 -28.48 0.29
CA ARG A 124 -13.86 -28.90 -0.90
C ARG A 124 -14.40 -27.78 -1.81
#